data_AF-A0A7L4NFA1-F1
#
_entry.id   AF-A0A7L4NFA1-F1
#
_cell.length_a   1.000
_cell.length_b   1.000
_cell.length_c   1.000
_cell.angle_alpha   90.00
_cell.angle_beta   90.00
_cell.angle_gamma   90.00
#
_symmetry.space_group_name_H-M   'P 1'
#
loop_
_entity.id
_entity.type
_entity.pdbx_description
1 polymer ?
#
loop_
_entity_poly.entity_id
_entity_poly.type
_entity_poly.pdbx_seq_one_letter_code
_entity_poly.pdbx_strand_id
1 'polypeptide(L)'
;DVRGEQTETLLAGSLAKALCCILLITESWNFCVFFVIKAAEDSALQYMNFMNVIFAAQKQSVLIDACVLDSDSGLLQQACDITGGIYLKVPHMPSLLQYLLWVFLPDQEQRSQLVLPPPVHVDYRAACFCHRNLIEIGYVCSVCLSIFCNFSPICSTCETAFKISLPPVMKAKKKKSKLA
;
A
#
# COMPACT_ATOMS: atom_id res chain seq x y z
N ASP A 1 -12.71 -29.25 6.06
CA ASP A 1 -13.13 -28.07 6.82
C ASP A 1 -12.05 -27.78 7.87
N VAL A 2 -10.99 -27.07 7.46
CA VAL A 2 -9.83 -26.76 8.31
C VAL A 2 -10.01 -25.33 8.79
N ARG A 3 -10.63 -25.16 9.95
CA ARG A 3 -10.64 -23.88 10.67
C ARG A 3 -9.30 -23.76 11.41
N GLY A 4 -8.26 -23.40 10.67
CA GLY A 4 -7.04 -22.89 11.28
C GLY A 4 -7.32 -21.50 11.84
N GLU A 5 -6.85 -21.22 13.05
CA GLU A 5 -6.81 -19.87 13.61
C GLU A 5 -6.22 -18.93 12.56
N GLN A 6 -7.02 -17.98 12.06
CA GLN A 6 -6.54 -17.01 11.08
C GLN A 6 -5.58 -16.05 11.77
N THR A 7 -4.30 -16.42 11.76
CA THR A 7 -3.22 -15.49 12.03
C THR A 7 -3.15 -14.52 10.86
N GLU A 8 -3.21 -13.22 11.14
CA GLU A 8 -3.13 -12.20 10.10
C GLU A 8 -1.86 -12.37 9.26
N THR A 9 -1.94 -12.06 7.97
CA THR A 9 -0.83 -12.22 7.01
C THR A 9 0.38 -11.37 7.43
N LEU A 10 1.47 -11.93 7.94
CA LEU A 10 2.65 -11.17 8.40
C LEU A 10 3.59 -10.72 7.24
N LEU A 11 3.03 -10.12 6.19
CA LEU A 11 3.75 -9.78 4.96
C LEU A 11 4.83 -8.70 5.17
N ALA A 12 4.53 -7.67 5.98
CA ALA A 12 5.50 -6.61 6.24
C ALA A 12 6.76 -7.17 6.95
N GLY A 13 6.58 -8.11 7.88
CA GLY A 13 7.67 -8.73 8.63
C GLY A 13 8.55 -9.65 7.78
N SER A 14 7.95 -10.42 6.86
CA SER A 14 8.70 -11.29 5.94
C SER A 14 9.52 -10.48 4.94
N LEU A 15 8.94 -9.42 4.37
CA LEU A 15 9.66 -8.51 3.47
C LEU A 15 10.81 -7.78 4.18
N ALA A 16 10.60 -7.31 5.41
CA ALA A 16 11.67 -6.69 6.20
C ALA A 16 12.84 -7.65 6.45
N LYS A 17 12.54 -8.93 6.75
CA LYS A 17 13.57 -9.96 6.88
C LYS A 17 14.30 -10.22 5.57
N ALA A 18 13.57 -10.31 4.46
CA ALA A 18 14.16 -10.51 3.13
C ALA A 18 15.11 -9.37 2.76
N LEU A 19 14.71 -8.11 3.01
CA LEU A 19 15.58 -6.94 2.79
C LEU A 19 16.85 -7.01 3.63
N CYS A 20 16.73 -7.36 4.91
CA CYS A 20 17.88 -7.51 5.79
C CYS A 20 18.83 -8.61 5.31
N CYS A 21 18.31 -9.76 4.88
CA CYS A 21 19.12 -10.84 4.33
C CYS A 21 19.89 -10.42 3.07
N ILE A 22 19.25 -9.69 2.15
CA ILE A 22 19.92 -9.20 0.93
C ILE A 22 21.08 -8.28 1.30
N LEU A 23 20.88 -7.36 2.24
CA LEU A 23 21.92 -6.43 2.69
C LEU A 23 23.11 -7.15 3.34
N LEU A 24 22.91 -8.35 3.88
CA LEU A 24 23.99 -9.16 4.47
C LEU A 24 24.75 -9.99 3.43
N ILE A 25 24.09 -10.42 2.36
CA ILE A 25 24.65 -11.36 1.37
C ILE A 25 25.29 -10.62 0.18
N THR A 26 24.87 -9.38 -0.08
CA THR A 26 25.06 -8.76 -1.39
C THR A 26 26.01 -7.58 -1.32
N GLU A 27 27.30 -7.81 -1.58
CA GLU A 27 28.27 -6.72 -1.82
C GLU A 27 28.17 -6.13 -3.25
N SER A 28 27.48 -6.80 -4.20
CA SER A 28 27.71 -6.51 -5.63
C SER A 28 26.65 -6.95 -6.65
N TRP A 29 25.39 -7.24 -6.27
CA TRP A 29 24.34 -7.57 -7.25
C TRP A 29 23.35 -6.42 -7.40
N ASN A 30 23.30 -5.86 -8.61
CA ASN A 30 22.55 -4.64 -8.93
C ASN A 30 21.04 -4.87 -9.14
N PHE A 31 20.55 -6.12 -9.16
CA PHE A 31 19.17 -6.41 -9.54
C PHE A 31 18.60 -7.50 -8.64
N CYS A 32 17.91 -7.11 -7.57
CA CYS A 32 17.15 -8.03 -6.74
C CYS A 32 15.65 -7.76 -6.94
N VAL A 33 14.90 -8.82 -7.21
CA VAL A 33 13.45 -8.76 -7.41
C VAL A 33 12.78 -9.61 -6.33
N PHE A 34 11.87 -8.99 -5.60
CA PHE A 34 10.97 -9.69 -4.71
C PHE A 34 9.71 -10.11 -5.44
N PHE A 35 9.38 -11.38 -5.32
CA PHE A 35 8.14 -11.91 -5.83
C PHE A 35 7.20 -12.28 -4.68
N VAL A 36 6.01 -11.69 -4.69
CA VAL A 36 4.98 -11.86 -3.66
C VAL A 36 3.74 -12.53 -4.27
N ILE A 37 3.30 -13.63 -3.68
CA ILE A 37 2.02 -14.27 -4.04
C ILE A 37 0.99 -13.95 -2.96
N LYS A 38 -0.08 -13.26 -3.34
CA LYS A 38 -1.23 -13.00 -2.45
C LYS A 38 -2.29 -14.08 -2.65
N ALA A 39 -2.49 -14.87 -1.59
CA ALA A 39 -3.53 -15.90 -1.51
C ALA A 39 -4.55 -15.64 -0.39
N ALA A 40 -4.40 -14.56 0.36
CA ALA A 40 -5.23 -14.21 1.52
C ALA A 40 -5.61 -12.72 1.48
N GLU A 41 -6.61 -12.33 2.27
CA GLU A 41 -7.05 -10.94 2.37
C GLU A 41 -6.02 -10.04 3.06
N ASP A 42 -6.06 -8.75 2.72
CA ASP A 42 -5.15 -7.76 3.28
C ASP A 42 -5.64 -7.26 4.64
N SER A 43 -4.74 -7.14 5.61
CA SER A 43 -5.03 -6.51 6.92
C SER A 43 -4.69 -5.02 6.90
N ALA A 44 -5.68 -4.17 7.19
CA ALA A 44 -5.48 -2.72 7.32
C ALA A 44 -4.52 -2.33 8.46
N LEU A 45 -4.31 -3.22 9.44
CA LEU A 45 -3.37 -2.99 10.54
C LEU A 45 -1.92 -2.94 10.06
N GLN A 46 -1.60 -3.65 8.97
CA GLN A 46 -0.24 -3.75 8.45
C GLN A 46 0.15 -2.67 7.45
N TYR A 47 -0.82 -1.85 7.01
CA TYR A 47 -0.61 -0.79 6.01
C TYR A 47 0.65 0.05 6.27
N MET A 48 0.81 0.57 7.50
CA MET A 48 1.94 1.46 7.84
C MET A 48 3.28 0.74 7.79
N ASN A 49 3.35 -0.44 8.40
CA ASN A 49 4.57 -1.23 8.44
C ASN A 49 4.97 -1.68 7.03
N PHE A 50 3.99 -2.06 6.22
CA PHE A 50 4.19 -2.48 4.83
C PHE A 50 4.70 -1.32 3.96
N MET A 51 4.09 -0.13 4.05
CA MET A 51 4.55 1.06 3.33
C MET A 51 5.98 1.45 3.69
N ASN A 52 6.34 1.42 4.98
CA ASN A 52 7.70 1.72 5.42
C ASN A 52 8.73 0.75 4.80
N VAL A 53 8.37 -0.53 4.69
CA VAL A 53 9.22 -1.56 4.07
C VAL A 53 9.34 -1.35 2.56
N ILE A 54 8.27 -0.94 1.88
CA ILE A 54 8.30 -0.63 0.44
C ILE A 54 9.18 0.59 0.16
N PHE A 55 9.06 1.67 0.93
CA PHE A 55 9.94 2.83 0.75
C PHE A 55 11.41 2.49 1.02
N ALA A 56 11.67 1.60 1.98
CA ALA A 56 13.01 1.08 2.20
C ALA A 56 13.50 0.24 1.01
N ALA A 57 12.66 -0.63 0.45
CA ALA A 57 12.97 -1.43 -0.73
C ALA A 57 13.25 -0.56 -1.96
N GLN A 58 12.42 0.47 -2.20
CA GLN A 58 12.59 1.44 -3.29
C GLN A 58 13.94 2.14 -3.19
N LYS A 59 14.35 2.56 -1.98
CA LYS A 59 15.65 3.19 -1.76
C LYS A 59 16.83 2.25 -2.05
N GLN A 60 16.63 0.96 -1.87
CA GLN A 60 17.61 -0.09 -2.19
C GLN A 60 17.48 -0.59 -3.65
N SER A 61 16.69 0.09 -4.49
CA SER A 61 16.40 -0.31 -5.88
C SER A 61 15.92 -1.76 -6.04
N VAL A 62 15.19 -2.27 -5.04
CA VAL A 62 14.59 -3.62 -5.09
C VAL A 62 13.21 -3.51 -5.70
N LEU A 63 12.96 -4.25 -6.78
CA LEU A 63 11.66 -4.33 -7.43
C LEU A 63 10.74 -5.30 -6.66
N ILE A 64 9.45 -4.96 -6.55
CA ILE A 64 8.45 -5.84 -5.95
C ILE A 64 7.40 -6.20 -7.00
N ASP A 65 7.41 -7.47 -7.40
CA ASP A 65 6.42 -8.08 -8.26
C ASP A 65 5.37 -8.81 -7.42
N ALA A 66 4.10 -8.61 -7.74
CA ALA A 66 2.98 -9.20 -7.02
C ALA A 66 2.05 -9.98 -7.94
N CYS A 67 1.76 -11.22 -7.56
CA CYS A 67 0.77 -12.08 -8.18
C CYS A 67 -0.40 -12.30 -7.22
N VAL A 68 -1.60 -11.88 -7.63
CA VAL A 68 -2.81 -11.97 -6.81
C VAL A 68 -3.72 -13.06 -7.34
N LEU A 69 -4.15 -13.95 -6.44
CA LEU A 69 -4.90 -15.16 -6.80
C LEU A 69 -6.42 -14.98 -6.74
N ASP A 70 -6.92 -14.20 -5.78
CA ASP A 70 -8.35 -14.11 -5.47
C ASP A 70 -8.83 -12.65 -5.48
N SER A 71 -8.60 -11.93 -4.39
CA SER A 71 -9.03 -10.53 -4.22
C SER A 71 -7.93 -9.53 -4.55
N ASP A 72 -8.29 -8.49 -5.31
CA ASP A 72 -7.41 -7.36 -5.58
C ASP A 72 -6.88 -6.74 -4.28
N SER A 73 -5.68 -6.16 -4.36
CA SER A 73 -4.98 -5.58 -3.22
C SER A 73 -4.55 -4.18 -3.58
N GLY A 74 -5.23 -3.16 -3.04
CA GLY A 74 -4.78 -1.78 -3.20
C GLY A 74 -3.37 -1.56 -2.64
N LEU A 75 -3.03 -2.26 -1.56
CA LEU A 75 -1.71 -2.22 -0.93
C LEU A 75 -0.60 -2.72 -1.87
N LEU A 76 -0.76 -3.91 -2.44
CA LEU A 76 0.25 -4.46 -3.36
C LEU A 76 0.31 -3.69 -4.68
N GLN A 77 -0.82 -3.16 -5.15
CA GLN A 77 -0.84 -2.26 -6.31
C GLN A 77 0.03 -1.02 -6.07
N GLN A 78 -0.11 -0.37 -4.91
CA GLN A 78 0.78 0.73 -4.49
C GLN A 78 2.24 0.28 -4.39
N ALA A 79 2.49 -0.91 -3.85
CA ALA A 79 3.85 -1.45 -3.72
C ALA A 79 4.54 -1.60 -5.08
N CYS A 80 3.85 -2.20 -6.05
CA CYS A 80 4.35 -2.40 -7.40
C CYS A 80 4.56 -1.06 -8.11
N ASP A 81 3.64 -0.11 -7.98
CA ASP A 81 3.77 1.21 -8.62
C ASP A 81 4.93 2.04 -8.03
N ILE A 82 5.10 2.04 -6.71
CA ILE A 82 6.21 2.75 -6.04
C ILE A 82 7.58 2.16 -6.40
N THR A 83 7.68 0.83 -6.49
CA THR A 83 8.94 0.15 -6.83
C THR A 83 9.18 0.04 -8.33
N GLY A 84 8.15 0.21 -9.17
CA GLY A 84 8.23 -0.04 -10.61
C GLY A 84 8.16 -1.54 -10.97
N GLY A 85 7.62 -2.36 -10.08
CA GLY A 85 7.38 -3.79 -10.31
C GLY A 85 6.05 -4.09 -11.00
N ILE A 86 5.77 -5.37 -11.22
CA ILE A 86 4.58 -5.83 -11.94
C ILE A 86 3.52 -6.31 -10.96
N TYR A 87 2.30 -5.78 -11.11
CA TYR A 87 1.11 -6.28 -10.43
C TYR A 87 0.23 -7.07 -11.42
N LEU A 88 -0.08 -8.32 -11.10
CA LEU A 88 -0.97 -9.15 -11.92
C LEU A 88 -2.00 -9.87 -11.05
N LYS A 89 -3.27 -9.71 -11.41
CA LYS A 89 -4.35 -10.59 -10.94
C LYS A 89 -4.52 -11.75 -11.91
N VAL A 90 -4.48 -12.96 -11.38
CA VAL A 90 -4.62 -14.19 -12.17
C VAL A 90 -6.11 -14.45 -12.44
N PRO A 91 -6.58 -14.43 -13.70
CA PRO A 91 -7.99 -14.67 -14.00
C PRO A 91 -8.38 -16.15 -13.85
N HIS A 92 -7.43 -17.07 -14.10
CA HIS A 92 -7.65 -18.51 -14.03
C HIS A 92 -6.54 -19.19 -13.24
N MET A 93 -6.89 -19.71 -12.06
CA MET A 93 -5.96 -20.43 -11.15
C MET A 93 -5.19 -21.58 -11.83
N PRO A 94 -5.79 -22.43 -12.67
CA PRO A 94 -5.05 -23.54 -13.31
C PRO A 94 -3.95 -23.06 -14.27
N SER A 95 -4.07 -21.83 -14.78
CA SER A 95 -3.09 -21.21 -15.69
C SER A 95 -2.00 -20.42 -14.95
N LEU A 96 -1.94 -20.50 -13.61
CA LEU A 96 -0.96 -19.76 -12.80
C LEU A 96 0.48 -19.97 -13.28
N LEU A 97 0.86 -21.20 -13.60
CA LEU A 97 2.21 -21.52 -14.07
C LEU A 97 2.59 -20.73 -15.33
N GLN A 98 1.65 -20.56 -16.26
CA GLN A 98 1.90 -19.80 -17.48
C GLN A 98 2.22 -18.34 -17.16
N TYR A 99 1.45 -17.72 -16.25
CA TYR A 99 1.72 -16.35 -15.81
C TYR A 99 3.06 -16.22 -15.07
N LEU A 100 3.40 -17.18 -14.20
CA LEU A 100 4.69 -17.22 -13.51
C LEU A 100 5.87 -17.27 -14.49
N LEU A 101 5.78 -18.13 -15.51
CA LEU A 101 6.86 -18.31 -16.49
C LEU A 101 7.01 -17.13 -17.45
N TRP A 102 5.90 -16.53 -17.90
CA TRP A 102 5.97 -15.50 -18.95
C TRP A 102 6.06 -14.08 -18.42
N VAL A 103 5.52 -13.80 -17.22
CA VAL A 103 5.45 -12.43 -16.68
C VAL A 103 6.53 -12.19 -15.63
N PHE A 104 6.78 -13.16 -14.74
CA PHE A 104 7.62 -12.94 -13.55
C PHE A 104 9.03 -13.52 -13.67
N LEU A 105 9.25 -14.49 -14.57
CA LEU A 105 10.57 -15.07 -14.83
C LEU A 105 11.53 -14.17 -15.63
N PRO A 106 11.09 -13.35 -16.61
CA PRO A 106 12.00 -12.53 -17.40
C PRO A 106 12.73 -11.48 -16.55
N ASP A 107 14.00 -11.26 -16.91
CA ASP A 107 14.86 -10.27 -16.28
C ASP A 107 14.39 -8.83 -16.56
N GLN A 108 14.80 -7.86 -15.74
CA GLN A 108 14.34 -6.48 -15.81
C GLN A 108 14.54 -5.84 -17.19
N GLU A 109 15.66 -6.11 -17.86
CA GLU A 109 15.93 -5.60 -19.21
C GLU A 109 14.95 -6.19 -20.25
N GLN A 110 14.66 -7.49 -20.12
CA GLN A 110 13.75 -8.20 -21.03
C GLN A 110 12.30 -7.76 -20.86
N ARG A 111 11.90 -7.34 -19.65
CA ARG A 111 10.54 -6.83 -19.37
C ARG A 111 10.19 -5.62 -20.24
N SER A 112 11.15 -4.76 -20.55
CA SER A 112 10.94 -3.59 -21.42
C SER A 112 10.62 -3.94 -22.87
N GLN A 113 11.00 -5.15 -23.32
CA GLN A 113 10.77 -5.64 -24.68
C GLN A 113 9.47 -6.44 -24.79
N LEU A 114 8.87 -6.81 -23.67
CA LEU A 114 7.65 -7.61 -23.60
C LEU A 114 6.42 -6.69 -23.54
N VAL A 115 5.37 -7.07 -24.25
CA VAL A 115 4.06 -6.42 -24.12
C VAL A 115 3.40 -6.96 -22.84
N LEU A 116 3.68 -6.28 -21.73
CA LEU A 116 3.10 -6.60 -20.43
C LEU A 116 1.68 -6.02 -20.30
N PRO A 117 0.85 -6.59 -19.41
CA PRO A 117 -0.45 -6.01 -19.07
C PRO A 117 -0.32 -4.54 -18.67
N PRO A 118 -1.27 -3.68 -19.08
CA PRO A 118 -1.21 -2.26 -18.75
C PRO A 118 -1.27 -2.05 -17.24
N PRO A 119 -0.60 -1.01 -16.71
CA PRO A 119 -0.64 -0.68 -15.30
C PRO A 119 -2.08 -0.37 -14.87
N VAL A 120 -2.48 -0.92 -13.73
CA VAL A 120 -3.81 -0.73 -13.15
C VAL A 120 -3.85 0.61 -12.44
N HIS A 121 -4.98 1.33 -12.49
CA HIS A 121 -5.15 2.55 -11.70
C HIS A 121 -5.08 2.22 -10.21
N VAL A 122 -4.07 2.75 -9.54
CA VAL A 122 -3.85 2.59 -8.10
C VAL A 122 -4.58 3.69 -7.33
N ASP A 123 -5.28 3.33 -6.27
CA ASP A 123 -5.92 4.27 -5.34
C ASP A 123 -4.92 4.68 -4.25
N TYR A 124 -4.57 5.96 -4.19
CA TYR A 124 -3.58 6.53 -3.27
C TYR A 124 -4.19 7.18 -2.02
N ARG A 125 -5.47 6.96 -1.75
CA ARG A 125 -6.12 7.51 -0.54
C ARG A 125 -5.38 7.09 0.72
N ALA A 126 -5.24 8.04 1.65
CA ALA A 126 -4.60 7.80 2.93
C ALA A 126 -5.56 7.12 3.90
N ALA A 127 -5.06 6.19 4.71
CA ALA A 127 -5.80 5.64 5.83
C ALA A 127 -5.67 6.55 7.07
N CYS A 128 -6.79 6.86 7.72
CA CYS A 128 -6.77 7.64 8.96
C CYS A 128 -6.17 6.84 10.14
N PHE A 129 -5.41 7.49 11.01
CA PHE A 129 -4.83 6.84 12.20
C PHE A 129 -5.89 6.47 13.26
N CYS A 130 -7.06 7.14 13.27
CA CYS A 130 -8.14 6.86 14.22
C CYS A 130 -8.82 5.51 13.96
N HIS A 131 -9.28 5.29 12.73
CA HIS A 131 -10.15 4.16 12.37
C HIS A 131 -9.53 3.22 11.35
N ARG A 132 -8.37 3.57 10.76
CA ARG A 132 -7.69 2.83 9.68
C ARG A 132 -8.52 2.70 8.40
N ASN A 133 -9.50 3.58 8.24
CA ASN A 133 -10.30 3.69 7.03
C ASN A 133 -9.65 4.66 6.04
N LEU A 134 -9.76 4.35 4.75
CA LEU A 134 -9.36 5.22 3.65
C LEU A 134 -10.24 6.47 3.63
N ILE A 135 -9.63 7.65 3.51
CA ILE A 135 -10.32 8.94 3.46
C ILE A 135 -9.85 9.77 2.26
N GLU A 136 -10.75 10.57 1.71
CA GLU A 136 -10.43 11.54 0.64
C GLU A 136 -10.01 12.90 1.20
N ILE A 137 -10.63 13.33 2.30
CA ILE A 137 -10.30 14.59 2.99
C ILE A 137 -9.98 14.25 4.45
N GLY A 138 -8.81 14.70 4.91
CA GLY A 138 -8.33 14.48 6.27
C GLY A 138 -7.61 15.69 6.84
N TYR A 139 -7.47 15.71 8.16
CA TYR A 139 -6.72 16.71 8.90
C TYR A 139 -5.35 16.15 9.26
N VAL A 140 -4.28 16.88 8.94
CA VAL A 140 -2.90 16.45 9.20
C VAL A 140 -2.35 17.19 10.42
N CYS A 141 -1.75 16.44 11.35
CA CYS A 141 -1.02 17.04 12.46
C CYS A 141 0.27 17.70 11.97
N SER A 142 0.48 18.98 12.29
CA SER A 142 1.69 19.72 11.89
C SER A 142 2.96 19.25 12.60
N VAL A 143 2.85 18.43 13.66
CA VAL A 143 3.99 17.97 14.46
C VAL A 143 4.39 16.54 14.09
N CYS A 144 3.45 15.60 14.09
CA CYS A 144 3.72 14.18 13.84
C CYS A 144 3.25 13.68 12.47
N LEU A 145 2.68 14.55 11.62
CA LEU A 145 2.17 14.20 10.29
C LEU A 145 1.07 13.11 10.27
N SER A 146 0.49 12.80 11.43
CA SER A 146 -0.63 11.86 11.51
C SER A 146 -1.88 12.44 10.87
N ILE A 147 -2.62 11.57 10.17
CA ILE A 147 -3.80 11.93 9.39
C ILE A 147 -5.06 11.47 10.12
N PHE A 148 -6.01 12.38 10.31
CA PHE A 148 -7.27 12.16 11.02
C PHE A 148 -8.49 12.39 10.14
N CYS A 149 -9.54 11.60 10.35
CA CYS A 149 -10.80 11.73 9.60
C CYS A 149 -11.65 12.91 10.06
N ASN A 150 -11.53 13.30 11.33
CA ASN A 150 -12.26 14.43 11.92
C ASN A 150 -11.28 15.40 12.57
N PHE A 151 -11.67 16.66 12.61
CA PHE A 151 -10.89 17.68 13.30
C PHE A 151 -10.94 17.45 14.81
N SER A 152 -9.78 17.48 15.45
CA SER A 152 -9.62 17.47 16.90
C SER A 152 -8.63 18.56 17.31
N PRO A 153 -8.92 19.38 18.34
CA PRO A 153 -8.00 20.40 18.85
C PRO A 153 -6.76 19.79 19.54
N ILE A 154 -6.78 18.50 19.85
CA ILE A 154 -5.66 17.76 20.46
C ILE A 154 -5.33 16.57 19.56
N CYS A 155 -4.06 16.39 19.21
CA CYS A 155 -3.60 15.23 18.47
C CYS A 155 -3.67 13.97 19.35
N SER A 156 -4.34 12.90 18.92
CA SER A 156 -4.40 11.65 19.67
C SER A 156 -3.08 10.85 19.64
N THR A 157 -2.16 11.17 18.74
CA THR A 157 -0.88 10.45 18.58
C THR A 157 0.26 11.09 19.38
N CYS A 158 0.33 12.43 19.41
CA CYS A 158 1.44 13.16 20.05
C CYS A 158 0.97 14.11 21.16
N GLU A 159 -0.32 14.09 21.50
CA GLU A 159 -0.95 14.85 22.59
C GLU A 159 -0.78 16.38 22.49
N THR A 160 -0.30 16.87 21.35
CA THR A 160 -0.10 18.30 21.15
C THR A 160 -1.45 19.00 21.00
N ALA A 161 -1.68 20.01 21.83
CA ALA A 161 -2.81 20.91 21.71
C ALA A 161 -2.52 21.97 20.64
N PHE A 162 -3.35 21.99 19.61
CA PHE A 162 -3.24 22.97 18.55
C PHE A 162 -3.85 24.29 19.01
N LYS A 163 -3.09 25.38 18.91
CA LYS A 163 -3.63 26.75 19.04
C LYS A 163 -4.17 27.18 17.68
N ILE A 164 -5.35 26.69 17.29
CA ILE A 164 -6.01 27.15 16.07
C ILE A 164 -6.80 28.43 16.40
N SER A 165 -6.32 29.58 15.94
CA SER A 165 -7.17 30.74 15.71
C SER A 165 -8.05 30.43 14.50
N LEU A 166 -9.23 29.82 14.74
CA LEU A 166 -10.14 29.45 13.65
C LEU A 166 -10.46 30.69 12.79
N PRO A 167 -10.20 30.68 11.48
CA PRO A 167 -10.99 31.48 10.56
C PRO A 167 -12.45 31.03 10.71
N PRO A 168 -13.43 31.94 10.70
CA PRO A 168 -14.82 31.59 10.94
C PRO A 168 -15.25 30.56 9.89
N VAL A 169 -15.55 29.35 10.35
CA VAL A 169 -16.14 28.25 9.58
C VAL A 169 -17.26 28.86 8.74
N MET A 170 -17.15 28.77 7.42
CA MET A 170 -18.21 29.16 6.48
C MET A 170 -19.47 28.42 6.88
N LYS A 171 -20.38 29.12 7.59
CA LYS A 171 -21.69 28.60 7.93
C LYS A 171 -22.36 28.20 6.61
N ALA A 172 -22.80 26.95 6.53
CA ALA A 172 -23.63 26.48 5.44
C ALA A 172 -24.74 27.51 5.16
N LYS A 173 -24.77 28.07 3.95
CA LYS A 173 -25.85 28.95 3.50
C LYS A 173 -27.15 28.16 3.60
N LYS A 174 -27.97 28.44 4.63
CA LYS A 174 -29.36 27.99 4.67
C LYS A 174 -30.05 28.50 3.39
N LYS A 175 -30.35 27.58 2.48
CA LYS A 175 -31.18 27.83 1.31
C LYS A 175 -32.58 28.19 1.84
N LYS A 176 -32.96 29.47 1.81
CA LYS A 176 -34.35 29.88 2.08
C LYS A 176 -35.23 29.21 1.01
N SER A 177 -36.11 28.32 1.43
CA SER A 177 -37.25 27.91 0.62
C SER A 177 -38.12 29.13 0.36
N LYS A 178 -38.38 29.44 -0.92
CA LYS A 178 -39.39 30.41 -1.31
C LYS A 178 -40.75 29.74 -1.10
N LEU A 179 -41.57 30.30 -0.22
CA LEU A 179 -42.99 29.98 -0.12
C LEU A 179 -43.69 30.69 -1.30
N ALA A 180 -44.40 29.92 -2.13
CA ALA A 180 -45.42 30.42 -3.03
C ALA A 180 -46.78 30.24 -2.36
#